data_AF-A0A6P0MY41-F1
#
_entry.id   AF-A0A6P0MY41-F1
#
_cell.length_a   1.000
_cell.length_b   1.000
_cell.length_c   1.000
_cell.angle_alpha   90.00
_cell.angle_beta   90.00
_cell.angle_gamma   90.00
#
_symmetry.space_group_name_H-M   'P 1'
#
loop_
_entity.id
_entity.type
_entity.pdbx_description
1 polymer ?
#
loop_
_entity_poly.entity_id
_entity_poly.type
_entity_poly.pdbx_seq_one_letter_code
_entity_poly.pdbx_strand_id
1 'polypeptide(L)'
;MKKLNLRKLHSTLAPIILLPFLITTITGIAYRLGRSWFGLSKDQTHFLMAIHQGDFFGKQFEPIYVLLNGLGLLFMLVTGIVMYWKSISKKGIFSSKATDKKTAPDS
;
A
#
# COMPACT_ATOMS: atom_id res chain seq x y z
N MET A 1 -2.92 -29.18 0.80
CA MET A 1 -2.69 -27.80 0.32
C MET A 1 -2.43 -26.88 1.51
N LYS A 2 -1.27 -26.21 1.56
CA LYS A 2 -0.90 -25.29 2.66
C LYS A 2 -1.77 -24.02 2.56
N LYS A 3 -2.55 -23.68 3.59
CA LYS A 3 -3.36 -22.44 3.56
C LYS A 3 -2.43 -21.22 3.46
N LEU A 4 -2.63 -20.39 2.45
CA LEU A 4 -1.90 -19.13 2.32
C LEU A 4 -2.28 -18.20 3.49
N ASN A 5 -1.29 -17.77 4.25
CA ASN A 5 -1.50 -16.80 5.32
C ASN A 5 -1.45 -15.39 4.72
N LEU A 6 -2.63 -14.81 4.46
CA LEU A 6 -2.78 -13.50 3.82
C LEU A 6 -1.99 -12.40 4.54
N ARG A 7 -1.96 -12.42 5.89
CA ARG A 7 -1.21 -11.45 6.69
C ARG A 7 0.28 -11.56 6.45
N LYS A 8 0.82 -12.79 6.45
CA LYS A 8 2.24 -13.04 6.18
C LYS A 8 2.63 -12.65 4.76
N LEU A 9 1.77 -12.95 3.78
CA LEU A 9 1.99 -12.56 2.39
C LEU A 9 2.01 -11.03 2.24
N HIS A 10 0.99 -10.34 2.75
CA HIS A 10 0.90 -8.88 2.73
C HIS A 10 2.12 -8.24 3.39
N SER A 11 2.49 -8.65 4.60
CA SER A 11 3.62 -8.05 5.32
C SER A 11 4.97 -8.31 4.65
N THR A 12 5.13 -9.45 3.97
CA THR A 12 6.38 -9.79 3.27
C THR A 12 6.50 -8.99 1.98
N LEU A 13 5.41 -8.81 1.24
CA LEU A 13 5.41 -8.04 -0.01
C LEU A 13 5.36 -6.53 0.20
N ALA A 14 4.87 -6.06 1.36
CA ALA A 14 4.76 -4.64 1.70
C ALA A 14 6.02 -3.82 1.40
N PRO A 15 7.24 -4.17 1.90
CA PRO A 15 8.42 -3.38 1.60
C PRO A 15 8.78 -3.39 0.11
N ILE A 16 8.59 -4.51 -0.58
CA ILE A 16 8.92 -4.67 -2.01
C ILE A 16 8.00 -3.80 -2.88
N ILE A 17 6.73 -3.71 -2.52
CA ILE A 17 5.72 -2.95 -3.28
C ILE A 17 5.72 -1.48 -2.88
N LEU A 18 5.74 -1.17 -1.58
CA LEU A 18 5.55 0.20 -1.09
C LEU A 18 6.80 1.06 -1.28
N LEU A 19 8.01 0.50 -1.27
CA LEU A 19 9.23 1.29 -1.52
C LEU A 19 9.25 1.92 -2.93
N PRO A 20 9.12 1.17 -4.04
CA PRO A 20 9.07 1.78 -5.36
C PRO A 20 7.84 2.70 -5.50
N PHE A 21 6.70 2.32 -4.94
CA PHE A 21 5.50 3.16 -4.97
C PHE A 21 5.68 4.50 -4.24
N LEU A 22 6.41 4.50 -3.11
CA LEU A 22 6.72 5.72 -2.39
C LEU A 22 7.62 6.64 -3.23
N ILE A 23 8.62 6.07 -3.91
CA ILE A 23 9.50 6.83 -4.82
C ILE A 23 8.69 7.45 -5.96
N THR A 24 7.79 6.69 -6.62
CA THR A 24 6.95 7.25 -7.70
C THR A 24 6.03 8.36 -7.16
N THR A 25 5.43 8.16 -5.99
CA THR A 25 4.51 9.15 -5.40
C THR A 25 5.26 10.44 -5.05
N ILE A 26 6.41 10.34 -4.38
CA ILE A 26 7.22 11.51 -4.00
C ILE A 26 7.68 12.28 -5.23
N THR A 27 8.22 11.58 -6.24
CA THR A 27 8.70 12.23 -7.47
C THR A 27 7.58 12.85 -8.28
N GLY A 28 6.40 12.23 -8.33
CA GLY A 28 5.22 12.78 -8.98
C GLY A 28 4.71 14.05 -8.30
N ILE A 29 4.65 14.05 -6.96
CA ILE A 29 4.30 15.23 -6.16
C ILE A 29 5.33 16.34 -6.36
N ALA A 30 6.62 16.03 -6.23
CA ALA A 30 7.71 16.98 -6.41
C ALA A 30 7.70 17.60 -7.82
N TYR A 31 7.46 16.79 -8.87
CA TYR A 31 7.32 17.28 -10.23
C TYR A 31 6.16 18.27 -10.35
N ARG A 32 4.98 17.90 -9.82
CA ARG A 32 3.80 18.76 -9.92
C ARG A 32 3.97 20.07 -9.16
N LEU A 33 4.49 20.03 -7.95
CA LEU A 33 4.76 21.22 -7.16
C LEU A 33 5.84 22.09 -7.82
N GLY A 34 6.94 21.49 -8.27
CA GLY A 34 8.01 22.17 -9.00
C GLY A 34 7.52 22.93 -10.22
N ARG A 35 6.68 22.29 -11.05
CA ARG A 35 6.12 22.89 -12.27
C ARG A 35 5.03 23.92 -11.98
N SER A 36 4.13 23.63 -11.05
CA SER A 36 2.92 24.45 -10.83
C SER A 36 3.12 25.59 -9.85
N TRP A 37 3.95 25.43 -8.82
CA TRP A 37 4.09 26.42 -7.74
C TRP A 37 5.43 27.16 -7.81
N PHE A 38 6.50 26.46 -8.18
CA PHE A 38 7.86 27.03 -8.23
C PHE A 38 8.28 27.47 -9.64
N GLY A 39 7.45 27.25 -10.66
CA GLY A 39 7.72 27.68 -12.03
C GLY A 39 8.95 27.02 -12.68
N LEU A 40 9.43 25.88 -12.15
CA LEU A 40 10.60 25.18 -12.69
C LEU A 40 10.36 24.78 -14.15
N SER A 41 11.41 24.82 -14.98
CA SER A 41 11.33 24.41 -16.38
C SER A 41 11.15 22.89 -16.52
N LYS A 42 10.76 22.42 -17.71
CA LYS A 42 10.63 20.97 -17.96
C LYS A 42 11.97 20.28 -17.76
N ASP A 43 13.04 20.87 -18.26
CA ASP A 43 14.40 20.33 -18.19
C ASP A 43 14.88 20.18 -16.74
N GLN A 44 14.59 21.19 -15.89
CA GLN A 44 14.89 21.12 -14.46
C GLN A 44 14.16 19.98 -13.75
N THR A 45 12.96 19.64 -14.19
CA THR A 45 12.13 18.59 -13.58
C THR A 45 12.21 17.24 -14.28
N HIS A 46 12.96 17.13 -15.38
CA HIS A 46 12.99 15.92 -16.22
C HIS A 46 13.47 14.71 -15.43
N PHE A 47 14.48 14.88 -14.58
CA PHE A 47 15.02 13.81 -13.74
C PHE A 47 13.97 13.21 -12.79
N LEU A 48 13.00 14.02 -12.33
CA LEU A 48 11.91 13.53 -11.47
C LEU A 48 11.02 12.55 -12.23
N MET A 49 10.72 12.83 -13.50
CA MET A 49 9.93 11.93 -14.34
C MET A 49 10.72 10.67 -14.73
N ALA A 50 12.03 10.80 -14.99
CA ALA A 50 12.88 9.64 -15.24
C ALA A 50 12.88 8.66 -14.05
N ILE A 51 12.91 9.17 -12.81
CA ILE A 51 12.79 8.33 -11.61
C ILE A 51 11.35 7.83 -11.44
N HIS A 52 10.34 8.69 -11.63
CA HIS A 52 8.91 8.36 -11.47
C HIS A 52 8.46 7.19 -12.35
N GLN A 53 9.01 7.10 -13.57
CA GLN A 53 8.65 6.09 -14.56
C GLN A 53 9.62 4.90 -14.60
N GLY A 54 10.75 4.98 -13.87
CA GLY A 54 11.77 3.95 -13.92
C GLY A 54 12.56 3.93 -15.23
N ASP A 55 12.70 5.08 -15.90
CA ASP A 55 13.30 5.19 -17.24
C ASP A 55 14.77 4.72 -17.29
N PHE A 56 15.46 4.71 -16.15
CA PHE A 56 16.83 4.22 -16.00
C PHE A 56 16.98 2.71 -16.28
N PHE A 57 15.89 1.93 -16.26
CA PHE A 57 15.91 0.53 -16.70
C PHE A 57 15.80 0.37 -18.22
N GLY A 58 15.48 1.45 -18.94
CA GLY A 58 15.25 1.46 -20.39
C GLY A 58 13.76 1.52 -20.74
N LYS A 59 13.47 2.17 -21.87
CA LYS A 59 12.09 2.45 -22.34
C LYS A 59 11.16 1.24 -22.40
N GLN A 60 11.70 0.05 -22.65
CA GLN A 60 10.90 -1.19 -22.69
C GLN A 60 10.38 -1.64 -21.32
N PHE A 61 11.05 -1.24 -20.23
CA PHE A 61 10.71 -1.67 -18.86
C PHE A 61 9.85 -0.64 -18.11
N GLU A 62 9.76 0.60 -18.60
CA GLU A 62 8.91 1.64 -18.02
C GLU A 62 7.44 1.17 -17.88
N PRO A 63 6.78 0.60 -18.92
CA PRO A 63 5.40 0.13 -18.78
C PRO A 63 5.25 -0.99 -17.74
N ILE A 64 6.25 -1.87 -17.65
CA ILE A 64 6.27 -2.97 -16.68
C ILE A 64 6.39 -2.42 -15.26
N TYR A 65 7.27 -1.45 -15.05
CA TYR A 65 7.46 -0.79 -13.77
C TYR A 65 6.18 -0.10 -13.30
N VAL A 66 5.53 0.67 -14.19
CA VAL A 66 4.25 1.35 -13.87
C VAL A 66 3.15 0.34 -13.58
N LEU A 67 3.05 -0.74 -14.38
CA LEU A 67 2.06 -1.81 -14.18
C LEU A 67 2.24 -2.51 -12.82
N LEU A 68 3.48 -2.88 -12.47
CA LEU A 68 3.79 -3.54 -11.20
C LEU A 68 3.51 -2.64 -10.01
N ASN A 69 3.82 -1.34 -10.10
CA ASN A 69 3.44 -0.37 -9.06
C ASN A 69 1.92 -0.30 -8.89
N GLY A 70 1.15 -0.20 -9.98
CA GLY A 70 -0.30 -0.14 -9.93
C GLY A 70 -0.95 -1.40 -9.36
N LEU A 71 -0.55 -2.58 -9.85
CA LEU A 71 -1.05 -3.87 -9.36
C LEU A 71 -0.63 -4.14 -7.92
N GLY A 72 0.63 -3.82 -7.58
CA GLY A 72 1.15 -3.93 -6.23
C GLY A 72 0.37 -3.06 -5.25
N LEU A 73 0.13 -1.79 -5.58
CA LEU A 73 -0.67 -0.90 -4.75
C LEU A 73 -2.09 -1.44 -4.56
N LEU A 74 -2.74 -1.89 -5.64
CA LEU A 74 -4.08 -2.47 -5.56
C LEU A 74 -4.10 -3.69 -4.64
N PHE A 75 -3.11 -4.59 -4.77
CA PHE A 75 -2.94 -5.72 -3.87
C PHE A 75 -2.82 -5.27 -2.41
N MET A 76 -1.96 -4.30 -2.12
CA MET A 76 -1.74 -3.79 -0.77
C MET A 76 -3.02 -3.17 -0.18
N LEU A 77 -3.74 -2.38 -0.98
CA LEU A 77 -4.99 -1.74 -0.58
C LEU A 77 -6.07 -2.78 -0.27
N VAL A 78 -6.35 -3.69 -1.20
CA VAL A 78 -7.37 -4.72 -1.04
C VAL A 78 -7.08 -5.62 0.16
N THR A 79 -5.85 -6.12 0.27
CA THR A 79 -5.49 -7.03 1.36
C THR A 79 -5.43 -6.33 2.72
N GLY A 80 -4.98 -5.08 2.78
CA GLY A 80 -5.02 -4.26 3.98
C GLY A 80 -6.45 -4.01 4.47
N ILE A 81 -7.34 -3.62 3.56
CA ILE A 81 -8.77 -3.41 3.81
C ILE A 81 -9.45 -4.69 4.33
N VAL A 82 -9.22 -5.84 3.67
CA VAL A 82 -9.77 -7.13 4.10
C VAL A 82 -9.31 -7.51 5.51
N MET A 83 -8.04 -7.29 5.83
CA MET A 83 -7.51 -7.56 7.17
C MET A 83 -8.08 -6.60 8.22
N TYR A 84 -8.24 -5.32 7.87
CA TYR A 84 -8.81 -4.30 8.74
C TYR A 84 -10.26 -4.64 9.12
N TRP A 85 -11.11 -4.94 8.13
CA TRP A 85 -12.50 -5.36 8.37
C TRP A 85 -12.58 -6.60 9.25
N LYS A 86 -11.80 -7.64 8.95
CA LYS A 86 -11.75 -8.85 9.79
C LYS A 86 -11.35 -8.55 11.24
N SER A 87 -10.43 -7.61 11.45
CA SER A 87 -10.00 -7.21 12.79
C SER A 87 -11.11 -6.53 13.58
N ILE A 88 -11.90 -5.67 12.94
CA ILE A 88 -13.02 -4.97 13.58
C ILE A 88 -14.16 -5.94 13.89
N SER A 89 -14.56 -6.79 12.94
CA SER A 89 -15.65 -7.76 13.16
C SER A 89 -15.36 -8.73 14.30
N LYS A 90 -14.09 -9.14 14.47
CA LYS A 90 -13.68 -10.03 15.57
C LYS A 90 -13.80 -9.34 16.94
N LYS A 91 -13.53 -8.03 17.02
CA LYS A 91 -13.58 -7.26 18.27
C LYS A 91 -15.01 -7.06 18.78
N GLY A 92 -15.97 -6.88 17.87
CA GLY A 92 -17.41 -6.75 18.20
C GLY A 92 -18.06 -8.05 18.68
N ILE A 93 -17.64 -9.21 18.18
CA ILE A 93 -18.23 -10.52 18.54
C ILE A 93 -17.68 -11.05 19.87
N PHE A 94 -16.40 -10.80 20.18
CA PHE A 94 -15.76 -11.32 21.40
C PHE A 94 -15.93 -10.44 22.64
N SER A 95 -16.41 -9.18 22.49
CA SER A 95 -16.67 -8.30 23.64
C SER A 95 -17.95 -8.63 24.41
N SER A 96 -18.86 -9.45 23.85
CA SER A 96 -20.16 -9.75 24.47
C SER A 96 -20.18 -11.02 25.34
N LYS A 97 -19.14 -11.87 25.28
CA LYS A 97 -19.16 -13.19 25.94
C LYS A 97 -18.43 -13.26 27.29
N ALA A 98 -17.77 -12.18 27.71
CA ALA A 98 -17.05 -12.14 28.99
C ALA A 98 -17.89 -11.64 30.17
N THR A 99 -19.08 -11.09 29.90
CA THR A 99 -19.96 -10.50 30.94
C THR A 99 -21.02 -11.46 31.47
N ASP A 100 -21.25 -12.59 30.80
CA ASP A 100 -22.38 -13.50 31.10
C ASP A 100 -22.03 -14.60 32.12
N LYS A 101 -20.76 -14.74 32.52
CA LYS A 101 -20.32 -15.76 33.51
C LYS A 101 -20.18 -15.24 34.95
N LYS A 102 -20.52 -13.97 35.23
CA LYS A 102 -20.35 -13.37 36.56
C LYS A 102 -21.67 -13.05 37.28
N THR A 103 -22.80 -13.53 36.76
CA THR A 103 -24.15 -13.28 37.31
C THR A 103 -24.95 -14.55 37.59
N ALA A 104 -24.35 -15.74 37.48
CA ALA A 104 -25.00 -16.94 38.00
C ALA A 104 -25.00 -16.87 39.54
N PRO A 105 -26.16 -16.76 40.21
CA PRO A 105 -26.20 -16.87 41.65
C PRO A 105 -25.81 -18.29 42.04
N ASP A 106 -24.89 -18.40 42.99
CA ASP A 106 -24.53 -19.63 43.64
C ASP A 106 -25.81 -20.24 44.21
N SER A 107 -26.19 -21.43 43.73
CA SER A 107 -27.35 -22.21 44.20
C SER A 107 -26.93 -23.17 45.30
#